data_AF-A0A2W5A1G3-F1
#
_entry.id   AF-A0A2W5A1G3-F1
#
_cell.length_a   1.000
_cell.length_b   1.000
_cell.length_c   1.000
_cell.angle_alpha   90.00
_cell.angle_beta   90.00
_cell.angle_gamma   90.00
#
_symmetry.space_group_name_H-M   'P 1'
#
loop_
_entity.id
_entity.type
_entity.pdbx_description
1 polymer ?
#
loop_
_entity_poly.entity_id
_entity_poly.type
_entity_poly.pdbx_seq_one_letter_code
_entity_poly.pdbx_strand_id
1 'polypeptide(L)'
;ELFDDELNLDSALRGEASVPATEWSGLDHLEGKAVTIVADGVSIGEKTVSVGKITLDEPAITVEIGLPYTHVVEPLPPAAAGDGVMVRKIRMVEAIFRVQETQALCLDVGRGLKDIALRHIGENDILDAPPPAVSGDIHVRALGWQTELADPLWRIEQNVPLPFTLLSVMTELKLSD
;
A
#
# COMPACT_ATOMS: atom_id res chain seq x y z
N GLU A 1 20.88 5.00 -8.47
CA GLU A 1 19.69 4.72 -7.65
C GLU A 1 20.16 4.15 -6.33
N LEU A 2 19.60 4.64 -5.23
CA LEU A 2 19.81 4.13 -3.88
C LEU A 2 18.42 3.73 -3.39
N PHE A 3 18.28 2.48 -2.95
CA PHE A 3 17.08 2.02 -2.26
C PHE A 3 17.32 2.21 -0.77
N ASP A 4 16.41 2.95 -0.12
CA ASP A 4 16.44 3.23 1.30
C ASP A 4 15.16 2.68 1.91
N ASP A 5 15.30 1.68 2.79
CA ASP A 5 14.18 0.98 3.41
C ASP A 5 13.46 1.85 4.46
N GLU A 6 13.99 3.03 4.80
CA GLU A 6 13.34 4.01 5.67
C GLU A 6 12.45 5.01 4.90
N LEU A 7 12.47 5.01 3.57
CA LEU A 7 11.67 5.90 2.72
C LEU A 7 10.55 5.15 2.01
N ASN A 8 9.38 5.77 1.93
CA ASN A 8 8.16 5.24 1.33
C ASN A 8 7.79 5.94 0.02
N LEU A 9 8.56 6.95 -0.40
CA LEU A 9 8.35 7.77 -1.59
C LEU A 9 9.58 7.75 -2.52
N ASP A 10 9.36 8.09 -3.79
CA ASP A 10 10.45 8.22 -4.77
C ASP A 10 11.04 9.65 -4.76
N SER A 11 12.33 9.76 -5.05
CA SER A 11 13.08 11.03 -5.04
C SER A 11 12.89 11.82 -3.73
N ALA A 12 12.68 11.10 -2.64
CA ALA A 12 12.24 11.66 -1.38
C ALA A 12 13.39 12.23 -0.56
N LEU A 13 13.06 13.21 0.28
CA LEU A 13 13.93 13.71 1.33
C LEU A 13 13.21 13.61 2.67
N ARG A 14 13.98 13.29 3.71
CA ARG A 14 13.53 13.32 5.10
C ARG A 14 13.98 14.62 5.76
N GLY A 15 13.08 15.22 6.53
CA GLY A 15 13.33 16.41 7.32
C GLY A 15 13.01 16.19 8.79
N GLU A 16 13.78 16.83 9.67
CA GLU A 16 13.51 16.88 11.10
C GLU A 16 13.75 18.31 11.61
N ALA A 17 12.85 18.79 12.47
CA ALA A 17 12.92 20.10 13.10
C ALA A 17 12.93 19.96 14.62
N SER A 18 13.69 20.80 15.31
CA SER A 18 13.75 20.80 16.78
C SER A 18 12.48 21.33 17.46
N VAL A 19 11.63 22.02 16.69
CA VAL A 19 10.29 22.49 17.08
C VAL A 19 9.33 22.23 15.92
N PRO A 20 8.04 21.94 16.17
CA PRO A 20 7.06 21.72 15.10
C PRO A 20 7.05 22.86 14.08
N ALA A 21 7.21 22.53 12.81
CA ALA A 21 7.36 23.48 11.70
C ALA A 21 6.33 23.21 10.59
N THR A 22 5.84 24.29 9.98
CA THR A 22 4.95 24.20 8.81
C THR A 22 5.68 24.42 7.49
N GLU A 23 6.84 25.07 7.49
CA GLU A 23 7.60 25.34 6.26
C GLU A 23 8.80 24.40 6.15
N TRP A 24 8.85 23.66 5.03
CA TRP A 24 9.91 22.71 4.73
C TRP A 24 10.54 23.05 3.39
N SER A 25 11.85 23.27 3.37
CA SER A 25 12.64 23.71 2.20
C SER A 25 13.71 22.69 1.82
N GLY A 26 14.45 22.94 0.75
CA GLY A 26 15.45 22.01 0.21
C GLY A 26 14.90 21.04 -0.84
N LEU A 27 13.73 21.36 -1.39
CA LEU A 27 13.02 20.55 -2.40
C LEU A 27 13.23 21.09 -3.82
N ASP A 28 14.34 21.78 -4.09
CA ASP A 28 14.63 22.39 -5.40
C ASP A 28 14.58 21.36 -6.56
N HIS A 29 14.89 20.09 -6.29
CA HIS A 29 14.83 19.01 -7.27
C HIS A 29 13.40 18.59 -7.64
N LEU A 30 12.40 18.98 -6.83
CA LEU A 30 10.98 18.68 -7.03
C LEU A 30 10.15 19.93 -7.39
N GLU A 31 10.79 21.04 -7.77
CA GLU A 31 10.11 22.29 -8.10
C GLU A 31 8.99 22.09 -9.14
N GLY A 32 7.78 22.58 -8.83
CA GLY A 32 6.59 22.45 -9.68
C GLY A 32 5.99 21.04 -9.74
N LYS A 33 6.48 20.09 -8.95
CA LYS A 33 5.91 18.74 -8.84
C LYS A 33 4.88 18.67 -7.71
N ALA A 34 3.85 17.86 -7.91
CA ALA A 34 3.00 17.40 -6.83
C ALA A 34 3.76 16.32 -6.05
N VAL A 35 3.94 16.55 -4.76
CA VAL A 35 4.63 15.66 -3.84
C VAL A 35 3.65 15.21 -2.76
N THR A 36 3.78 13.96 -2.34
CA THR A 36 3.06 13.44 -1.18
C THR A 36 3.92 13.63 0.06
N ILE A 37 3.27 13.83 1.20
CA ILE A 37 3.92 14.11 2.46
C ILE A 37 3.49 13.09 3.51
N VAL A 38 4.46 12.52 4.21
CA VAL A 38 4.27 11.82 5.48
C VAL A 38 4.79 12.74 6.57
N ALA A 39 3.90 13.24 7.42
CA ALA A 39 4.22 14.13 8.54
C ALA A 39 4.00 13.37 9.85
N ASP A 40 5.03 13.26 10.68
CA ASP A 40 4.99 12.54 11.96
C ASP A 40 4.38 11.12 11.86
N GLY A 41 4.69 10.43 10.76
CA GLY A 41 4.22 9.06 10.46
C GLY A 41 2.82 8.98 9.86
N VAL A 42 2.16 10.10 9.57
CA VAL A 42 0.82 10.16 8.97
C VAL A 42 0.91 10.74 7.56
N SER A 43 0.29 10.06 6.59
CA SER A 43 0.14 10.64 5.24
C SER A 43 -0.90 11.76 5.26
N ILE A 44 -0.49 12.97 4.90
CA ILE A 44 -1.33 14.18 4.95
C ILE A 44 -1.73 14.70 3.57
N GLY A 45 -1.52 13.89 2.53
CA GLY A 45 -1.88 14.20 1.15
C GLY A 45 -0.79 14.90 0.35
N GLU A 46 -1.21 15.62 -0.70
CA GLU A 46 -0.31 16.21 -1.69
C GLU A 46 -0.20 17.73 -1.57
N LYS A 47 1.01 18.26 -1.81
CA LYS A 47 1.27 19.69 -2.02
C LYS A 47 2.12 19.85 -3.28
N THR A 48 2.03 21.01 -3.93
CA THR A 48 2.94 21.36 -5.02
C THR A 48 4.13 22.12 -4.47
N VAL A 49 5.35 21.72 -4.84
CA VAL A 49 6.57 22.43 -4.45
C VAL A 49 6.65 23.76 -5.21
N SER A 50 6.91 24.84 -4.48
CA SER A 50 7.13 26.17 -5.05
C SER A 50 8.30 26.87 -4.36
N VAL A 51 9.21 27.44 -5.13
CA VAL A 51 10.44 28.08 -4.63
C VAL A 51 11.24 27.13 -3.72
N GLY A 52 11.34 25.85 -4.11
CA GLY A 52 12.10 24.83 -3.41
C GLY A 52 11.52 24.43 -2.05
N LYS A 53 10.24 24.73 -1.78
CA LYS A 53 9.60 24.47 -0.49
C LYS A 53 8.12 24.10 -0.58
N ILE A 54 7.59 23.57 0.52
CA ILE A 54 6.17 23.37 0.78
C ILE A 54 5.75 24.02 2.11
N THR A 55 4.45 24.22 2.28
CA THR A 55 3.85 24.64 3.55
C THR A 55 2.74 23.66 3.97
N LEU A 56 2.88 23.11 5.18
CA LEU A 56 1.89 22.25 5.82
C LEU A 56 0.80 23.08 6.49
N ASP A 57 -0.41 22.51 6.56
CA ASP A 57 -1.53 23.15 7.24
C ASP A 57 -1.40 23.03 8.77
N GLU A 58 -0.80 21.93 9.24
CA GLU A 58 -0.46 21.67 10.64
C GLU A 58 1.05 21.48 10.79
N PRO A 59 1.66 21.97 11.89
CA PRO A 59 3.10 21.85 12.10
C PRO A 59 3.50 20.41 12.44
N ALA A 60 4.63 19.95 11.89
CA ALA A 60 5.17 18.61 12.13
C ALA A 60 6.62 18.69 12.64
N ILE A 61 7.08 17.65 13.35
CA ILE A 61 8.49 17.53 13.80
C ILE A 61 9.31 16.82 12.73
N THR A 62 8.76 15.78 12.12
CA THR A 62 9.39 14.96 11.10
C THR A 62 8.55 14.95 9.83
N VAL A 63 9.22 14.97 8.69
CA VAL A 63 8.57 14.83 7.38
C VAL A 63 9.36 13.90 6.47
N GLU A 64 8.63 13.17 5.64
CA GLU A 64 9.12 12.56 4.41
C GLU A 64 8.36 13.21 3.25
N ILE A 65 9.09 13.74 2.28
CA ILE A 65 8.50 14.47 1.15
C ILE A 65 9.13 13.96 -0.14
N GLY A 66 8.29 13.49 -1.06
CA GLY A 66 8.74 12.89 -2.31
C GLY A 66 7.61 12.67 -3.32
N LEU A 67 7.96 12.06 -4.44
CA LEU A 67 7.01 11.70 -5.48
C LEU A 67 6.25 10.43 -5.06
N PRO A 68 4.92 10.41 -5.21
CA PRO A 68 4.16 9.19 -4.98
C PRO A 68 4.51 8.15 -6.05
N TYR A 69 4.54 6.89 -5.63
CA TYR A 69 4.51 5.76 -6.54
C TYR A 69 3.41 4.79 -6.10
N THR A 70 2.92 4.00 -7.05
CA THR A 70 1.96 2.94 -6.80
C THR A 70 2.67 1.62 -6.98
N HIS A 71 2.76 0.81 -5.93
CA HIS A 71 3.21 -0.57 -6.08
C HIS A 71 2.04 -1.46 -6.47
N VAL A 72 2.31 -2.38 -7.39
CA VAL A 72 1.34 -3.37 -7.87
C VAL A 72 1.93 -4.76 -7.68
N VAL A 73 1.18 -5.64 -7.04
CA VAL A 73 1.55 -7.06 -6.88
C VAL A 73 0.40 -7.92 -7.37
N GLU A 74 0.69 -8.78 -8.33
CA GLU A 74 -0.25 -9.71 -8.94
C GLU A 74 0.36 -11.11 -9.01
N PRO A 75 -0.41 -12.17 -8.72
CA PRO A 75 0.04 -13.52 -8.94
C PRO A 75 0.10 -13.78 -10.45
N LEU A 76 0.95 -14.74 -10.83
CA LEU A 76 0.82 -15.34 -12.15
C LEU A 76 -0.58 -15.97 -12.30
N PRO A 77 -1.09 -16.06 -13.53
CA PRO A 77 -2.30 -16.81 -13.82
C PRO A 77 -2.25 -18.20 -13.17
N PRO A 78 -3.37 -18.68 -12.59
CA PRO A 78 -3.38 -20.00 -11.97
C PRO A 78 -2.97 -21.04 -13.02
N ALA A 79 -1.97 -21.87 -12.69
CA ALA A 79 -1.56 -22.94 -13.58
C ALA A 79 -2.77 -23.83 -13.88
N ALA A 80 -3.13 -23.96 -15.16
CA ALA A 80 -4.09 -24.97 -15.58
C ALA A 80 -3.58 -26.31 -15.05
N ALA A 81 -4.42 -27.01 -14.29
CA ALA A 81 -4.04 -28.24 -13.61
C ALA A 81 -3.28 -29.18 -14.56
N GLY A 82 -2.12 -29.68 -14.11
CA GLY A 82 -1.33 -30.64 -14.86
C GLY A 82 -2.12 -31.90 -15.25
N ASP A 83 -1.62 -32.61 -16.26
CA ASP A 83 -2.16 -33.86 -16.81
C ASP A 83 -3.58 -33.80 -17.41
N GLY A 84 -3.77 -32.91 -18.39
CA GLY A 84 -4.90 -33.00 -19.33
C GLY A 84 -6.25 -32.54 -18.78
N VAL A 85 -6.28 -31.92 -17.60
CA VAL A 85 -7.49 -31.34 -17.01
C VAL A 85 -7.72 -29.94 -17.59
N MET A 86 -8.71 -29.83 -18.47
CA MET A 86 -9.22 -28.55 -18.96
C MET A 86 -10.04 -27.87 -17.86
N VAL A 87 -9.43 -26.96 -17.11
CA VAL A 87 -10.15 -26.09 -16.16
C VAL A 87 -10.91 -25.05 -16.98
N ARG A 88 -12.25 -25.02 -16.84
CA ARG A 88 -13.10 -24.01 -17.51
C ARG A 88 -13.40 -22.82 -16.62
N LYS A 89 -13.53 -23.05 -15.31
CA LYS A 89 -13.78 -22.01 -14.32
C LYS A 89 -13.00 -22.30 -13.05
N ILE A 90 -12.49 -21.24 -12.46
CA ILE A 90 -11.85 -21.27 -11.16
C ILE A 90 -12.56 -20.31 -10.22
N ARG A 91 -12.58 -20.63 -8.93
CA ARG A 91 -13.04 -19.74 -7.89
C ARG A 91 -11.99 -19.67 -6.81
N MET A 92 -11.49 -18.47 -6.53
CA MET A 92 -10.75 -18.23 -5.29
C MET A 92 -11.73 -18.26 -4.12
N VAL A 93 -11.47 -19.12 -3.14
CA VAL A 93 -12.26 -19.26 -1.92
C VAL A 93 -11.72 -18.29 -0.88
N GLU A 94 -10.42 -18.34 -0.64
CA GLU A 94 -9.69 -17.52 0.32
C GLU A 94 -8.27 -17.26 -0.18
N ALA A 95 -7.75 -16.07 0.12
CA ALA A 95 -6.34 -15.74 0.00
C ALA A 95 -5.82 -15.31 1.38
N ILE A 96 -4.66 -15.84 1.77
CA ILE A 96 -3.97 -15.54 3.03
C ILE A 96 -2.72 -14.76 2.68
N PHE A 97 -2.70 -13.48 3.05
CA PHE A 97 -1.58 -12.57 2.84
C PHE A 97 -0.77 -12.49 4.13
N ARG A 98 0.45 -13.02 4.12
CA ARG A 98 1.38 -12.84 5.24
C ARG A 98 2.13 -11.54 5.07
N VAL A 99 1.94 -10.62 5.99
CA VAL A 99 2.57 -9.30 6.00
C VAL A 99 3.49 -9.12 7.20
N GLN A 100 4.44 -8.20 7.06
CA GLN A 100 5.33 -7.75 8.12
C GLN A 100 5.33 -6.23 8.19
N GLU A 101 5.24 -5.69 9.40
CA GLU A 101 5.30 -4.24 9.69
C GLU A 101 4.54 -3.38 8.67
N THR A 102 3.32 -3.81 8.32
CA THR A 102 2.54 -3.19 7.24
C THR A 102 1.46 -2.29 7.82
N GLN A 103 1.33 -1.08 7.29
CA GLN A 103 0.38 -0.06 7.77
C GLN A 103 -0.79 0.20 6.81
N ALA A 104 -0.67 -0.17 5.54
CA ALA A 104 -1.73 -0.04 4.55
C ALA A 104 -1.76 -1.23 3.59
N LEU A 105 -2.97 -1.68 3.23
CA LEU A 105 -3.19 -2.73 2.23
C LEU A 105 -4.46 -2.41 1.45
N CYS A 106 -4.35 -2.27 0.13
CA CYS A 106 -5.48 -2.14 -0.78
C CYS A 106 -5.43 -3.28 -1.78
N LEU A 107 -6.55 -3.97 -1.93
CA LEU A 107 -6.62 -5.29 -2.55
C LEU A 107 -7.87 -5.40 -3.41
N ASP A 108 -7.71 -5.93 -4.62
CA ASP A 108 -8.78 -6.44 -5.46
C ASP A 108 -8.77 -7.97 -5.44
N VAL A 109 -9.94 -8.58 -5.30
CA VAL A 109 -10.17 -10.04 -5.36
C VAL A 109 -11.27 -10.38 -6.38
N GLY A 110 -11.35 -9.61 -7.46
CA GLY A 110 -12.33 -9.72 -8.55
C GLY A 110 -13.56 -8.83 -8.39
N ARG A 111 -13.49 -7.77 -7.57
CA ARG A 111 -14.62 -6.84 -7.28
C ARG A 111 -14.20 -5.38 -7.20
N GLY A 112 -13.03 -5.05 -7.75
CA GLY A 112 -12.41 -3.74 -7.64
C GLY A 112 -11.59 -3.60 -6.35
N LEU A 113 -10.69 -2.62 -6.37
CA LEU A 113 -9.79 -2.29 -5.26
C LEU A 113 -10.58 -1.82 -4.04
N LYS A 114 -10.17 -2.34 -2.87
CA LYS A 114 -10.71 -1.97 -1.57
C LYS A 114 -9.61 -1.94 -0.52
N ASP A 115 -9.71 -0.95 0.37
CA ASP A 115 -8.88 -0.91 1.56
C ASP A 115 -9.23 -2.07 2.49
N ILE A 116 -8.21 -2.83 2.85
CA ILE A 116 -8.31 -3.91 3.83
C ILE A 116 -7.96 -3.33 5.19
N ALA A 117 -8.95 -3.30 6.08
CA ALA A 117 -8.73 -2.87 7.45
C ALA A 117 -7.76 -3.84 8.14
N LEU A 118 -6.55 -3.35 8.45
CA LEU A 118 -5.52 -4.11 9.17
C LEU A 118 -5.80 -4.20 10.68
N ARG A 119 -6.75 -3.39 11.18
CA ARG A 119 -7.23 -3.41 12.56
C ARG A 119 -8.75 -3.55 12.63
N HIS A 120 -9.23 -4.12 13.72
CA HIS A 120 -10.55 -3.76 14.26
C HIS A 120 -10.35 -2.55 15.19
N ILE A 121 -10.94 -1.41 14.85
CA ILE A 121 -10.94 -0.23 15.73
C ILE A 121 -11.68 -0.62 17.02
N GLY A 122 -10.96 -0.62 18.14
CA GLY A 122 -11.53 -0.79 19.48
C GLY A 122 -11.96 0.57 20.05
N GLU A 123 -12.82 0.56 21.08
CA GLU A 123 -13.34 1.79 21.73
C GLU A 123 -12.26 2.73 22.33
N ASN A 124 -10.99 2.32 22.41
CA ASN A 124 -9.90 3.05 23.05
C ASN A 124 -8.83 3.58 22.07
N ASP A 125 -9.06 3.51 20.76
CA ASP A 125 -8.08 3.98 19.78
C ASP A 125 -8.03 5.51 19.69
N ILE A 126 -6.83 6.08 19.79
CA ILE A 126 -6.56 7.51 19.62
C ILE A 126 -6.60 7.82 18.12
N LEU A 127 -7.40 8.82 17.71
CA LEU A 127 -7.60 9.17 16.29
C LEU A 127 -6.37 9.85 15.65
N ASP A 128 -5.56 10.54 16.45
CA ASP A 128 -4.44 11.38 15.97
C ASP A 128 -3.08 10.65 16.00
N ALA A 129 -3.07 9.32 16.08
CA ALA A 129 -1.84 8.53 16.06
C ALA A 129 -1.63 7.89 14.68
N PRO A 130 -0.37 7.71 14.23
CA PRO A 130 -0.09 6.96 13.01
C PRO A 130 -0.67 5.55 13.09
N PRO A 131 -1.18 4.97 11.98
CA PRO A 131 -1.72 3.62 11.99
C PRO A 131 -0.68 2.64 12.54
N PRO A 132 -0.99 1.76 13.50
CA PRO A 132 0.00 0.80 13.96
C PRO A 132 0.37 -0.16 12.83
N ALA A 133 1.64 -0.52 12.76
CA ALA A 133 2.11 -1.54 11.84
C ALA A 133 1.62 -2.92 12.30
N VAL A 134 1.24 -3.77 11.34
CA VAL A 134 0.72 -5.12 11.58
C VAL A 134 1.63 -6.16 10.93
N SER A 135 1.93 -7.21 11.71
CA SER A 135 2.64 -8.40 11.28
C SER A 135 1.75 -9.62 11.52
N GLY A 136 1.56 -10.47 10.50
CA GLY A 136 0.71 -11.66 10.60
C GLY A 136 -0.01 -12.03 9.30
N ASP A 137 -1.03 -12.87 9.43
CA ASP A 137 -1.81 -13.40 8.31
C ASP A 137 -3.14 -12.63 8.17
N ILE A 138 -3.38 -12.08 6.99
CA ILE A 138 -4.63 -11.39 6.62
C ILE A 138 -5.43 -12.32 5.72
N HIS A 139 -6.58 -12.77 6.21
CA HIS A 139 -7.48 -13.66 5.48
C HIS A 139 -8.51 -12.85 4.69
N VAL A 140 -8.53 -13.03 3.38
CA VAL A 140 -9.48 -12.36 2.49
C VAL A 140 -10.25 -13.40 1.69
N ARG A 141 -11.57 -13.39 1.84
CA ARG A 141 -12.46 -14.27 1.07
C ARG A 141 -12.87 -13.64 -0.24
N ALA A 142 -12.91 -14.47 -1.28
CA ALA A 142 -13.40 -14.08 -2.58
C ALA A 142 -14.68 -14.83 -2.96
N LEU A 143 -15.47 -14.18 -3.80
CA LEU A 143 -16.78 -14.65 -4.20
C LEU A 143 -16.95 -14.44 -5.71
N GLY A 144 -17.04 -15.54 -6.44
CA GLY A 144 -17.27 -15.50 -7.88
C GLY A 144 -16.57 -16.67 -8.55
N TRP A 145 -17.01 -17.00 -9.76
CA TRP A 145 -16.29 -17.88 -10.66
C TRP A 145 -15.66 -17.02 -11.74
N GLN A 146 -14.39 -17.26 -12.03
CA GLN A 146 -13.63 -16.64 -13.10
C GLN A 146 -13.49 -17.62 -14.26
N THR A 147 -13.81 -17.16 -15.47
CA THR A 147 -13.64 -17.89 -16.73
C THR A 147 -12.37 -17.47 -17.46
N GLU A 148 -11.97 -16.20 -17.29
CA GLU A 148 -10.77 -15.64 -17.92
C GLU A 148 -9.55 -16.04 -17.09
N LEU A 149 -8.99 -17.21 -17.38
CA LEU A 149 -7.88 -17.77 -16.60
C LEU A 149 -6.56 -17.02 -16.77
N ALA A 150 -6.49 -16.06 -17.69
CA ALA A 150 -5.34 -15.17 -17.88
C ALA A 150 -5.32 -14.00 -16.88
N ASP A 151 -6.47 -13.64 -16.31
CA ASP A 151 -6.55 -12.55 -15.34
C ASP A 151 -6.05 -13.02 -13.96
N PRO A 152 -5.32 -12.17 -13.22
CA PRO A 152 -4.89 -12.50 -11.87
C PRO A 152 -6.10 -12.67 -10.94
N LEU A 153 -6.02 -13.63 -10.02
CA LEU A 153 -7.10 -13.91 -9.06
C LEU A 153 -7.24 -12.83 -7.98
N TRP A 154 -6.18 -12.08 -7.75
CA TRP A 154 -6.12 -10.97 -6.81
C TRP A 154 -5.05 -9.99 -7.27
N ARG A 155 -5.15 -8.75 -6.80
CA ARG A 155 -4.21 -7.68 -7.14
C ARG A 155 -4.08 -6.74 -5.97
N ILE A 156 -2.86 -6.53 -5.50
CA ILE A 156 -2.54 -5.45 -4.57
C ILE A 156 -2.19 -4.23 -5.42
N GLU A 157 -2.83 -3.10 -5.15
CA GLU A 157 -2.44 -1.79 -5.69
C GLU A 157 -2.53 -0.79 -4.54
N GLN A 158 -1.42 -0.14 -4.20
CA GLN A 158 -1.38 0.79 -3.07
C GLN A 158 -0.48 1.98 -3.39
N ASN A 159 -1.00 3.18 -3.11
CA ASN A 159 -0.33 4.46 -3.34
C ASN A 159 -0.21 5.31 -2.06
N VAL A 160 -0.73 4.83 -0.93
CA VAL A 160 -0.51 5.44 0.38
C VAL A 160 0.96 5.18 0.77
N PRO A 161 1.77 6.22 1.04
CA PRO A 161 3.20 6.08 1.29
C PRO A 161 3.46 5.65 2.74
N LEU A 162 3.01 4.45 3.08
CA LEU A 162 3.24 3.82 4.37
C LEU A 162 3.91 2.45 4.14
N PRO A 163 4.66 1.94 5.13
CA PRO A 163 5.35 0.66 5.04
C PRO A 163 4.42 -0.47 4.62
N PHE A 164 4.91 -1.28 3.68
CA PHE A 164 4.27 -2.47 3.17
C PHE A 164 5.33 -3.53 2.91
N THR A 165 5.23 -4.67 3.59
CA THR A 165 6.09 -5.83 3.35
C THR A 165 5.24 -7.09 3.22
N LEU A 166 5.22 -7.66 2.01
CA LEU A 166 4.53 -8.91 1.72
C LEU A 166 5.52 -10.08 1.76
N LEU A 167 5.31 -11.02 2.68
CA LEU A 167 6.19 -12.19 2.84
C LEU A 167 5.73 -13.38 2.00
N SER A 168 4.42 -13.62 1.90
CA SER A 168 3.87 -14.71 1.11
C SER A 168 2.37 -14.55 0.87
N VAL A 169 1.85 -15.15 -0.20
CA VAL A 169 0.42 -15.31 -0.43
C VAL A 169 0.08 -16.77 -0.68
N MET A 170 -0.90 -17.29 0.06
CA MET A 170 -1.48 -18.62 -0.18
C MET A 170 -2.90 -18.45 -0.69
N THR A 171 -3.30 -19.21 -1.71
CA THR A 171 -4.66 -19.16 -2.27
C THR A 171 -5.33 -20.52 -2.22
N GLU A 172 -6.55 -20.56 -1.68
CA GLU A 172 -7.44 -21.72 -1.75
C GLU A 172 -8.33 -21.57 -2.99
N LEU A 173 -8.29 -22.57 -3.87
CA LEU A 173 -8.96 -22.55 -5.16
C LEU A 173 -9.96 -23.70 -5.26
N LYS A 174 -11.13 -23.39 -5.82
CA LYS A 174 -12.10 -24.38 -6.26
C LYS A 174 -12.13 -24.42 -7.77
N LEU A 175 -11.91 -25.60 -8.33
CA LEU A 175 -12.02 -25.88 -9.76
C LEU A 175 -13.46 -26.31 -10.08
N SER A 176 -13.96 -25.95 -11.26
CA SER A 176 -15.18 -26.54 -11.78
C SER A 176 -14.91 -27.98 -12.23
N ASP A 177 -15.86 -28.88 -11.95
CA ASP A 177 -15.91 -30.22 -12.55
C ASP A 177 -16.06 -30.17 -14.09
#